data_AF-A0AAP2GX13-F1
#
_entry.id   AF-A0AAP2GX13-F1
#
_cell.length_a   1.000
_cell.length_b   1.000
_cell.length_c   1.000
_cell.angle_alpha   90.00
_cell.angle_beta   90.00
_cell.angle_gamma   90.00
#
_symmetry.space_group_name_H-M   'P 1'
#
loop_
_entity.id
_entity.type
_entity.pdbx_description
1 polymer ?
#
loop_
_entity_poly.entity_id
_entity_poly.type
_entity_poly.pdbx_seq_one_letter_code
_entity_poly.pdbx_strand_id
1 'polypeptide(L)'
;MSLSKVLEDWSDYDNRKQKKEDSHFFSCTEKWEIDYLVDKIHEAFGYLDRLAIRDAITHFCNRSNAPHPRKIFVTSVLMRLGVVAS
;
A
#
# COMPACT_ATOMS: atom_id res chain seq x y z
N MET A 1 -10.20 8.55 11.19
CA MET A 1 -9.10 7.71 10.68
C MET A 1 -9.58 6.28 10.74
N SER A 2 -9.45 5.47 9.68
CA SER A 2 -9.95 4.09 9.73
C SER A 2 -9.07 3.14 8.94
N LEU A 3 -8.60 2.09 9.59
CA LEU A 3 -7.89 0.98 8.96
C LEU A 3 -8.73 0.28 7.89
N SER A 4 -10.05 0.24 8.08
CA SER A 4 -10.96 -0.33 7.09
C SER A 4 -10.86 0.41 5.75
N LYS A 5 -10.62 1.72 5.73
CA LYS A 5 -10.46 2.48 4.48
C LYS A 5 -9.22 2.09 3.68
N VAL A 6 -8.19 1.57 4.33
CA VAL A 6 -6.97 1.12 3.63
C VAL A 6 -7.06 -0.37 3.27
N LEU A 7 -7.58 -1.20 4.17
CA LEU A 7 -7.62 -2.64 4.00
C LEU A 7 -8.81 -3.13 3.16
N GLU A 8 -9.88 -2.35 3.10
CA GLU A 8 -11.10 -2.66 2.35
C GLU A 8 -11.16 -1.83 1.05
N ASP A 9 -12.07 -2.23 0.17
CA ASP A 9 -12.38 -1.59 -1.12
C ASP A 9 -11.17 -1.28 -2.01
N TRP A 10 -10.65 -2.30 -2.68
CA TRP A 10 -9.57 -2.19 -3.66
C TRP A 10 -10.09 -2.24 -5.10
N SER A 11 -11.39 -2.01 -5.30
CA SER A 11 -12.07 -2.15 -6.59
C SER A 11 -11.40 -1.32 -7.69
N ASP A 12 -11.03 -0.07 -7.39
CA ASP A 12 -10.37 0.83 -8.35
C ASP A 12 -8.97 0.36 -8.73
N TYR A 13 -8.21 -0.15 -7.76
CA TYR A 13 -6.91 -0.78 -8.00
C TYR A 13 -7.05 -2.05 -8.85
N ASP A 14 -8.01 -2.90 -8.51
CA ASP A 14 -8.28 -4.18 -9.19
C ASP A 14 -8.74 -3.96 -10.63
N ASN A 15 -9.54 -2.91 -10.87
CA ASN A 15 -9.96 -2.48 -12.21
C ASN A 15 -8.82 -1.88 -13.04
N ARG A 16 -7.87 -1.20 -12.39
CA ARG A 16 -6.71 -0.59 -13.05
C ARG A 16 -5.63 -1.61 -13.40
N LYS A 17 -5.54 -2.72 -12.67
CA LYS A 17 -4.62 -3.81 -12.98
C LYS A 17 -4.95 -4.45 -14.33
N GLN A 18 -3.94 -4.55 -15.20
CA GLN A 18 -4.10 -5.15 -16.53
C GLN A 18 -4.39 -6.65 -16.47
N LYS A 19 -3.90 -7.35 -15.44
CA LYS A 19 -4.14 -8.78 -15.21
C LYS A 19 -4.83 -8.98 -13.87
N LYS A 20 -6.01 -9.60 -13.88
CA LYS A 20 -6.79 -9.84 -12.65
C LYS A 20 -6.08 -10.75 -11.66
N GLU A 21 -5.27 -11.69 -12.12
CA GLU A 21 -4.46 -12.58 -11.26
C GLU A 21 -3.42 -11.80 -10.44
N ASP A 22 -2.94 -10.67 -10.96
CA ASP A 22 -1.95 -9.81 -10.30
C ASP A 22 -2.59 -8.83 -9.30
N SER A 23 -3.92 -8.75 -9.23
CA SER A 23 -4.64 -7.84 -8.32
C SER A 23 -4.38 -8.12 -6.83
N HIS A 24 -4.07 -9.38 -6.51
CA HIS A 24 -3.72 -9.81 -5.16
C HIS A 24 -2.28 -9.48 -4.76
N PHE A 25 -1.49 -8.97 -5.69
CA PHE A 25 -0.09 -8.61 -5.47
C PHE A 25 0.11 -7.11 -5.60
N PHE A 26 1.11 -6.62 -4.86
CA PHE A 26 1.60 -5.25 -4.95
C PHE A 26 2.97 -5.26 -5.63
N SER A 27 3.14 -4.43 -6.65
CA SER A 27 4.37 -4.22 -7.38
C SER A 27 5.09 -2.95 -6.95
N CYS A 28 6.28 -3.14 -6.42
CA CYS A 28 7.20 -2.07 -6.09
C CYS A 28 7.86 -1.40 -7.30
N THR A 29 7.66 -1.93 -8.51
CA THR A 29 8.22 -1.36 -9.75
C THR A 29 7.21 -0.49 -10.50
N GLU A 30 5.92 -0.64 -10.21
CA GLU A 30 4.87 0.13 -10.85
C GLU A 30 4.62 1.44 -10.08
N LYS A 31 5.12 2.57 -10.62
CA LYS A 31 4.97 3.90 -10.00
C LYS A 31 3.53 4.23 -9.60
N TRP A 32 2.56 3.82 -10.43
CA TRP A 32 1.15 4.12 -10.18
C TRP A 32 0.60 3.39 -8.95
N GLU A 33 1.12 2.21 -8.61
CA GLU A 33 0.71 1.48 -7.42
C GLU A 33 1.25 2.12 -6.15
N ILE A 34 2.49 2.59 -6.20
CA ILE A 34 3.12 3.34 -5.11
C ILE A 34 2.32 4.62 -4.86
N ASP A 35 2.06 5.40 -5.92
CA ASP A 35 1.31 6.64 -5.80
C ASP A 35 -0.12 6.37 -5.28
N TYR A 36 -0.79 5.32 -5.78
CA TYR A 36 -2.12 4.90 -5.28
C TYR A 36 -2.11 4.53 -3.79
N LEU A 37 -1.13 3.76 -3.32
CA LEU A 37 -1.04 3.37 -1.92
C LEU A 37 -0.74 4.57 -1.01
N VAL A 38 0.09 5.51 -1.48
CA VAL A 38 0.34 6.77 -0.78
C VAL A 38 -0.96 7.56 -0.60
N ASP A 39 -1.71 7.75 -1.68
CA ASP A 39 -2.99 8.46 -1.66
C ASP A 39 -3.98 7.77 -0.72
N LYS A 40 -4.16 6.46 -0.87
CA LYS A 40 -5.11 5.68 -0.06
C LYS A 40 -4.78 5.73 1.44
N ILE A 41 -3.51 5.65 1.82
CA ILE A 41 -3.09 5.77 3.23
C ILE A 41 -3.30 7.21 3.72
N HIS A 42 -2.91 8.22 2.95
CA HIS A 42 -3.08 9.62 3.32
C HIS A 42 -4.56 10.00 3.49
N GLU A 43 -5.45 9.54 2.62
CA GLU A 43 -6.90 9.77 2.73
C GLU A 43 -7.51 9.10 3.97
N ALA A 44 -7.00 7.92 4.34
CA ALA A 44 -7.43 7.23 5.56
C ALA A 44 -6.86 7.88 6.84
N PHE A 45 -5.65 8.43 6.75
CA PHE A 45 -4.85 8.97 7.85
C PHE A 45 -4.28 10.35 7.49
N GLY A 46 -5.15 11.36 7.36
CA GLY A 46 -4.77 12.71 6.89
C GLY A 46 -3.76 13.50 7.73
N TYR A 47 -3.23 12.92 8.80
CA TYR A 47 -2.12 13.46 9.60
C TYR A 47 -0.76 12.86 9.21
N LEU A 48 -0.74 11.76 8.45
CA LEU A 48 0.47 11.15 7.96
C LEU A 48 0.96 11.91 6.73
N ASP A 49 2.23 12.30 6.77
CA ASP A 49 2.86 12.97 5.65
C ASP A 49 3.09 12.02 4.46
N ARG A 50 2.88 12.52 3.24
CA ARG A 50 3.00 11.73 2.00
C ARG A 50 4.41 11.22 1.77
N LEU A 51 5.44 11.99 2.17
CA LEU A 51 6.83 11.54 2.06
C LEU A 51 7.10 10.44 3.07
N ALA A 52 6.63 10.56 4.31
CA ALA A 52 6.76 9.51 5.32
C ALA A 52 6.09 8.18 4.88
N ILE A 53 4.90 8.26 4.26
CA ILE A 53 4.21 7.09 3.70
C ILE A 53 5.04 6.48 2.56
N ARG A 54 5.53 7.32 1.63
CA ARG A 54 6.36 6.88 0.51
C ARG A 54 7.64 6.19 1.00
N ASP A 55 8.33 6.78 1.96
CA ASP A 55 9.55 6.22 2.55
C ASP A 55 9.29 4.86 3.21
N ALA A 56 8.14 4.70 3.88
CA ALA A 56 7.74 3.42 4.44
C ALA A 56 7.52 2.36 3.33
N ILE A 57 6.84 2.71 2.24
CA ILE A 57 6.64 1.81 1.09
C ILE A 57 8.00 1.44 0.46
N THR A 58 8.85 2.43 0.17
CA THR A 58 10.17 2.23 -0.42
C THR A 58 11.07 1.35 0.45
N HIS A 59 10.98 1.46 1.77
CA HIS A 59 11.71 0.58 2.69
C HIS A 59 11.41 -0.91 2.47
N PHE A 60 10.14 -1.27 2.28
CA PHE A 60 9.75 -2.65 2.00
C PHE A 60 10.10 -3.07 0.56
N CYS A 61 9.93 -2.16 -0.40
CA CYS A 61 10.30 -2.40 -1.79
C CYS A 61 11.79 -2.70 -2.00
N ASN A 62 12.66 -2.07 -1.22
CA ASN A 62 14.11 -2.32 -1.29
C ASN A 62 14.54 -3.62 -0.59
N ARG A 63 13.66 -4.26 0.19
CA ARG A 63 13.97 -5.48 0.97
C ARG A 63 13.64 -6.78 0.25
N SER A 64 12.79 -6.79 -0.78
CA SER A 64 12.56 -7.99 -1.59
C SER A 64 12.07 -7.69 -2.99
N ASN A 65 12.62 -8.42 -3.97
CA ASN A 65 12.33 -8.26 -5.40
C ASN A 65 11.09 -9.02 -5.89
N ALA A 66 10.34 -9.69 -5.01
CA ALA A 66 9.20 -10.52 -5.40
C ALA A 66 7.87 -9.77 -5.25
N PRO A 67 6.84 -10.08 -6.07
CA PRO A 67 5.51 -9.54 -5.88
C PRO A 67 4.99 -9.90 -4.49
N HIS A 68 4.65 -8.88 -3.71
CA HIS A 68 4.21 -9.09 -2.34
C HIS A 68 2.72 -9.34 -2.33
N PRO A 69 2.21 -10.35 -1.58
CA PRO A 69 0.78 -10.44 -1.31
C PRO A 69 0.30 -9.11 -0.73
N ARG A 70 -0.59 -8.42 -1.45
CA ARG A 70 -1.00 -7.04 -1.20
C ARG A 70 -1.39 -6.82 0.25
N LYS A 71 -2.21 -7.71 0.80
CA LYS A 71 -2.67 -7.65 2.19
C LYS A 71 -1.50 -7.63 3.18
N ILE A 72 -0.50 -8.49 2.97
CA ILE A 72 0.68 -8.59 3.84
C ILE A 72 1.55 -7.35 3.69
N PHE A 73 1.76 -6.89 2.45
CA PHE A 73 2.54 -5.70 2.15
C PHE A 73 1.96 -4.46 2.82
N VAL A 74 0.68 -4.19 2.55
CA VAL A 74 -0.05 -3.03 3.09
C VAL A 74 -0.07 -3.08 4.62
N THR A 75 -0.29 -4.25 5.22
CA THR A 75 -0.24 -4.40 6.68
C THR A 75 1.15 -4.05 7.24
N SER A 76 2.21 -4.49 6.57
CA SER A 76 3.59 -4.21 6.99
C SER A 76 3.92 -2.71 6.92
N VAL A 77 3.46 -2.03 5.86
CA VAL A 77 3.57 -0.56 5.72
C VAL A 77 2.84 0.15 6.85
N LEU A 78 1.61 -0.27 7.16
CA LEU A 78 0.79 0.31 8.22
C LEU A 78 1.40 0.09 9.62
N MET A 79 1.96 -1.10 9.89
CA MET A 79 2.72 -1.35 11.12
C MET A 79 3.93 -0.43 11.25
N ARG A 80 4.69 -0.23 10.14
CA ARG A 80 5.83 0.68 10.13
C ARG A 80 5.45 2.14 10.39
N LEU A 81 4.27 2.55 9.93
CA LEU A 81 3.71 3.90 10.18
C LEU A 81 3.09 4.04 11.59
N GLY A 82 3.07 2.97 12.40
CA GLY A 82 2.55 2.98 13.76
C GLY A 82 1.03 3.08 13.84
N VAL A 83 0.30 2.73 12.76
CA VAL A 83 -1.16 2.80 12.72
C VAL A 83 -1.86 1.46 12.99
N VAL A 84 -1.09 0.37 13.07
CA VAL A 84 -1.53 -0.97 13.48
C VAL A 84 -0.55 -1.51 14.52
N ALA A 85 -1.06 -2.10 15.61
CA ALA A 85 -0.23 -2.79 16.59
C ALA A 85 0.33 -4.09 16.01
N SER A 86 1.61 -4.37 16.30
CA SER A 86 2.31 -5.62 15.99
C SER A 86 1.77 -6.80 16.77
#